data_AF-A0A6M0F4P9-F1
#
_entry.id   AF-A0A6M0F4P9-F1
#
_cell.length_a   1.000
_cell.length_b   1.000
_cell.length_c   1.000
_cell.angle_alpha   90.00
_cell.angle_beta   90.00
_cell.angle_gamma   90.00
#
_symmetry.space_group_name_H-M   'P 1'
#
loop_
_entity.id
_entity.type
_entity.pdbx_description
1 polymer ?
#
loop_
_entity_poly.entity_id
_entity_poly.type
_entity_poly.pdbx_seq_one_letter_code
_entity_poly.pdbx_strand_id
1 'polypeptide(L)' 'VGAVKIALEQAGEKAQGAVLASDGFFPFDDSVRTAAAAGIGAIIQPGGSIRDQQSIDAANELGLIMICTGMRHFLH' A
#
# COMPACT_ATOMS: atom_id res chain seq x y z
N VAL A 1 1.84 -4.20 -7.73
CA VAL A 1 3.00 -3.35 -8.08
C VAL A 1 2.76 -2.32 -9.17
N GLY A 2 2.35 -2.71 -10.39
CA GLY A 2 2.30 -1.75 -11.53
C GLY A 2 1.49 -0.47 -11.24
N ALA A 3 0.27 -0.61 -10.70
CA ALA A 3 -0.56 0.53 -10.32
C ALA A 3 0.09 1.44 -9.25
N VAL A 4 0.76 0.84 -8.25
CA VAL A 4 1.48 1.60 -7.21
C VAL A 4 2.60 2.43 -7.82
N LYS A 5 3.39 1.87 -8.75
CA LYS A 5 4.47 2.62 -9.41
C LYS A 5 3.92 3.81 -10.19
N ILE A 6 2.88 3.62 -10.98
CA ILE A 6 2.24 4.69 -11.75
C ILE A 6 1.74 5.80 -10.82
N ALA A 7 1.07 5.44 -9.73
CA ALA A 7 0.56 6.42 -8.75
C ALA A 7 1.69 7.23 -8.09
N LEU A 8 2.79 6.57 -7.72
CA LEU A 8 3.94 7.22 -7.09
C LEU A 8 4.71 8.10 -8.08
N GLU A 9 4.90 7.66 -9.32
CA GLU A 9 5.49 8.45 -10.41
C GLU A 9 4.67 9.72 -10.69
N GLN A 10 3.34 9.62 -10.68
CA GLN A 10 2.45 10.78 -10.83
C GLN A 10 2.46 11.70 -9.61
N ALA A 11 2.57 11.15 -8.40
CA ALA A 11 2.63 11.95 -7.17
C ALA A 11 3.95 12.72 -7.05
N GLY A 12 5.07 12.12 -7.48
CA GLY A 12 6.41 12.71 -7.34
C GLY A 12 6.70 13.09 -5.89
N GLU A 13 7.18 14.31 -5.67
CA GLU A 13 7.49 14.83 -4.32
C GLU A 13 6.27 14.88 -3.39
N LYS A 14 5.04 14.91 -3.93
CA LYS A 14 3.81 14.92 -3.13
C LYS A 14 3.52 13.58 -2.45
N ALA A 15 4.25 12.52 -2.78
CA ALA A 15 4.12 11.23 -2.10
C ALA A 15 4.62 11.29 -0.65
N GLN A 16 5.53 12.23 -0.32
CA GLN A 16 6.12 12.31 1.00
C GLN A 16 5.09 12.70 2.06
N GLY A 17 4.86 11.81 3.02
CA GLY A 17 3.85 11.95 4.07
C GLY A 17 2.40 11.72 3.60
N ALA A 18 2.20 11.34 2.34
CA ALA A 18 0.87 11.06 1.81
C ALA A 18 0.33 9.71 2.27
N VAL A 19 -0.94 9.47 1.97
CA VAL A 19 -1.65 8.21 2.25
C VAL A 19 -1.96 7.51 0.94
N LEU A 20 -1.63 6.22 0.84
CA LEU A 20 -1.93 5.38 -0.31
C LEU A 20 -3.16 4.51 -0.04
N ALA A 21 -4.14 4.53 -0.93
CA ALA A 21 -5.32 3.67 -0.84
C ALA A 21 -5.33 2.66 -2.01
N SER A 22 -5.60 1.40 -1.69
CA SER A 22 -5.74 0.31 -2.65
C SER A 22 -7.19 -0.19 -2.64
N ASP A 23 -7.78 -0.33 -3.83
CA ASP A 23 -9.13 -0.86 -4.04
C ASP A 23 -9.19 -2.39 -3.87
N GLY A 24 -8.06 -3.06 -4.12
CA GLY A 24 -7.81 -4.49 -3.89
C GLY A 24 -6.77 -4.74 -2.79
N PHE A 25 -6.67 -5.98 -2.33
CA PHE A 25 -5.63 -6.36 -1.36
C PHE A 25 -4.25 -6.49 -2.01
N PHE A 26 -3.18 -6.34 -1.23
CA PHE A 26 -1.83 -6.59 -1.71
C PHE A 26 -1.51 -8.10 -1.71
N PRO A 27 -1.12 -8.69 -2.85
CA PRO A 27 -0.77 -10.11 -2.91
C PRO A 27 0.61 -10.41 -2.30
N PHE A 28 1.49 -9.41 -2.21
CA PHE A 28 2.86 -9.48 -1.70
C PHE A 28 3.26 -8.18 -0.97
N ASP A 29 4.39 -8.19 -0.28
CA ASP A 29 4.93 -7.02 0.44
C ASP A 29 5.59 -5.97 -0.48
N ASP A 30 5.89 -6.33 -1.72
CA ASP A 30 6.52 -5.48 -2.73
C ASP A 30 5.92 -4.08 -2.85
N SER A 31 4.59 -4.00 -2.82
CA SER A 31 3.81 -2.79 -3.00
C SER A 31 3.88 -1.89 -1.76
N VAL A 32 3.98 -2.51 -0.57
CA VAL A 32 4.20 -1.81 0.71
C VAL A 32 5.61 -1.22 0.76
N ARG A 33 6.62 -2.03 0.41
CA ARG A 33 8.01 -1.57 0.36
C ARG A 33 8.22 -0.45 -0.66
N THR A 34 7.57 -0.56 -1.82
CA THR A 34 7.60 0.48 -2.86
C THR A 34 6.97 1.78 -2.37
N ALA A 35 5.84 1.72 -1.67
CA ALA A 35 5.18 2.88 -1.09
C ALA A 35 6.04 3.55 0.00
N ALA A 36 6.63 2.77 0.91
CA ALA A 36 7.55 3.29 1.92
C ALA A 36 8.76 4.01 1.31
N ALA A 37 9.36 3.41 0.27
CA ALA A 37 10.52 3.99 -0.41
C ALA A 37 10.20 5.34 -1.08
N ALA A 38 8.94 5.56 -1.47
CA ALA A 38 8.46 6.84 -1.99
C ALA A 38 8.01 7.84 -0.90
N GLY A 39 8.15 7.49 0.38
CA GLY A 39 7.85 8.36 1.51
C GLY A 39 6.38 8.38 1.92
N ILE A 40 5.56 7.43 1.48
CA ILE A 40 4.18 7.27 1.98
C ILE A 40 4.22 7.06 3.51
N GLY A 41 3.27 7.67 4.23
CA GLY A 41 3.15 7.52 5.69
C GLY A 41 2.12 6.48 6.13
N ALA A 42 1.10 6.24 5.30
CA ALA A 42 0.06 5.27 5.61
C ALA A 42 -0.51 4.58 4.36
N ILE A 43 -0.97 3.36 4.53
CA ILE A 43 -1.58 2.52 3.50
C ILE A 43 -2.94 2.04 3.98
N ILE A 44 -3.96 2.17 3.13
CA ILE A 44 -5.31 1.66 3.35
C ILE A 44 -5.58 0.61 2.28
N GLN A 45 -5.95 -0.61 2.69
CA GLN A 45 -6.28 -1.70 1.78
C GLN A 45 -7.39 -2.60 2.35
N PRO A 46 -8.05 -3.46 1.55
CA PRO A 46 -9.09 -4.36 2.06
C PRO A 46 -8.58 -5.44 3.02
N GLY A 47 -7.39 -5.99 2.76
CA GLY A 47 -6.97 -7.27 3.34
C GLY A 47 -7.76 -8.45 2.75
N GLY A 48 -7.53 -9.65 3.26
CA GLY A 48 -8.04 -10.92 2.76
C GLY A 48 -7.05 -11.69 1.88
N SER A 49 -5.79 -11.27 1.81
CA SER A 49 -4.74 -12.06 1.16
C SER A 49 -4.31 -13.21 2.07
N ILE A 50 -4.01 -14.38 1.49
CA ILE A 50 -3.34 -15.49 2.19
C ILE A 50 -1.99 -15.01 2.78
N ARG A 51 -1.41 -13.94 2.22
CA ARG A 51 -0.11 -13.38 2.57
C ARG A 51 -0.18 -12.01 3.25
N ASP A 52 -1.35 -11.61 3.78
CA ASP A 52 -1.49 -10.30 4.44
C ASP A 52 -0.44 -10.07 5.54
N GLN A 53 -0.06 -11.12 6.27
CA GLN A 53 0.97 -11.02 7.30
C GLN A 53 2.30 -10.49 6.75
N GLN A 54 2.69 -10.87 5.53
CA GLN A 54 3.93 -10.37 4.90
C GLN A 54 3.84 -8.87 4.64
N SER A 55 2.69 -8.38 4.19
CA SER A 55 2.45 -6.95 3.95
C SER A 55 2.38 -6.15 5.25
N ILE A 56 1.78 -6.72 6.30
CA ILE A 56 1.71 -6.12 7.65
C ILE A 56 3.10 -6.04 8.27
N ASP A 57 3.88 -7.12 8.20
CA ASP A 57 5.25 -7.17 8.73
C ASP A 57 6.14 -6.14 8.04
N ALA A 58 6.05 -6.03 6.71
CA ALA A 58 6.78 -5.01 5.95
C ALA A 58 6.34 -3.58 6.33
N ALA A 59 5.05 -3.36 6.57
CA ALA A 59 4.57 -2.05 7.03
C ALA A 59 5.14 -1.70 8.42
N ASN A 60 5.12 -2.65 9.35
CA ASN A 60 5.69 -2.48 10.69
C ASN A 60 7.20 -2.24 10.65
N GLU A 61 7.94 -3.01 9.86
CA GLU A 61 9.40 -2.86 9.66
C GLU A 61 9.76 -1.46 9.15
N LEU A 62 8.93 -0.91 8.26
CA LEU A 62 9.17 0.35 7.57
C LEU A 62 8.50 1.56 8.25
N GLY A 63 7.84 1.35 9.40
CA GLY A 63 7.14 2.42 10.13
C GLY A 63 5.92 3.00 9.42
N LEU A 64 5.32 2.23 8.50
CA LEU A 64 4.08 2.59 7.82
C LEU A 64 2.86 2.23 8.67
N ILE A 65 1.87 3.13 8.70
CA ILE A 65 0.55 2.79 9.24
C ILE A 65 -0.21 1.98 8.20
N MET A 66 -0.65 0.76 8.51
CA MET A 66 -1.51 -0.03 7.63
C MET A 66 -2.92 -0.19 8.21
N ILE A 67 -3.93 0.12 7.40
CA ILE A 67 -5.35 -0.02 7.76
C ILE A 67 -6.01 -1.03 6.83
N CYS A 68 -6.62 -2.06 7.41
CA CYS A 68 -7.41 -3.06 6.69
C CYS A 68 -8.91 -2.73 6.78
N THR A 69 -9.57 -2.47 5.65
CA THR A 69 -10.99 -2.08 5.61
C THR A 69 -11.96 -3.27 5.63
N GLY A 70 -11.51 -4.47 5.25
CA GLY A 70 -12.36 -5.64 5.07
C GLY A 70 -13.30 -5.57 3.86
N MET A 71 -13.23 -4.51 3.03
CA MET A 71 -14.11 -4.30 1.90
C MET A 71 -13.32 -3.94 0.64
N ARG A 72 -13.61 -4.64 -0.46
CA ARG A 72 -12.97 -4.44 -1.76
C ARG A 72 -13.85 -3.58 -2.67
N HIS A 73 -13.24 -2.65 -3.41
CA HIS A 73 -13.94 -1.66 -4.24
C HIS A 73 -13.57 -1.73 -5.73
N PHE A 74 -13.55 -2.93 -6.31
CA PHE A 74 -13.25 -3.06 -7.74
C PHE A 74 -14.32 -2.41 -8.64
N LEU A 75 -13.84 -1.73 -9.68
CA LEU A 75 -14.63 -1.19 -10.78
C LEU A 75 -13.88 -1.47 -12.09
N HIS A 76 -14.55 -2.02 -13.09
CA HIS A 76 -13.97 -2.42 -14.38
C HIS A 76 -14.29 -1.41 -15.47
#